data_AF-I3SU10-F1
#
_entry.id   AF-I3SU10-F1
#
_cell.length_a   1.000
_cell.length_b   1.000
_cell.length_c   1.000
_cell.angle_alpha   90.00
_cell.angle_beta   90.00
_cell.angle_gamma   90.00
#
_symmetry.space_group_name_H-M   'P 1'
#
loop_
_entity.id
_entity.type
_entity.pdbx_description
1 polymer ?
#
loop_
_entity_poly.entity_id
_entity_poly.type
_entity_poly.pdbx_seq_one_letter_code
_entity_poly.pdbx_strand_id
1 'polypeptide(L)'
;MASAKLNSLSSQWIANNPFSSRRGGSSSSLSSTRNVSLPIRASYSDELVQTAKSVASRGRGILAIDESNATAGKRLASIGLDNTEVNRQAYRQLLLTTPGLGEYISGAIFFEETLYQSTTDGKKFVDCLREENIVPGIKVDKGLVPLPGSNNESWCQGLDGLASRSAEYYKQGARFAKWRTVVSIPSGPSALAVKEAA
;
A
#
# COMPACT_ATOMS: atom_id res chain seq x y z
N MET A 1 38.04 18.71 28.92
CA MET A 1 38.65 18.81 27.58
C MET A 1 39.52 17.59 27.37
N ALA A 2 39.05 16.62 26.60
CA ALA A 2 39.83 15.46 26.18
C ALA A 2 39.68 15.37 24.66
N SER A 3 40.77 15.63 23.95
CA SER A 3 40.85 15.62 22.48
C SER A 3 41.39 14.27 22.05
N ALA A 4 40.60 13.50 21.31
CA ALA A 4 41.02 12.24 20.70
C ALA A 4 41.26 12.48 19.21
N LYS A 5 42.49 12.21 18.76
CA LYS A 5 42.96 12.33 17.38
C LYS A 5 42.35 11.22 16.51
N LEU A 6 41.78 11.59 15.37
CA LEU A 6 41.36 10.70 14.29
C LEU A 6 42.59 10.25 13.48
N ASN A 7 42.85 8.95 13.40
CA ASN A 7 43.81 8.38 12.46
C ASN A 7 43.08 7.99 11.17
N SER A 8 43.38 8.69 10.07
CA SER A 8 43.04 8.30 8.71
C SER A 8 44.07 7.28 8.20
N LEU A 9 43.63 6.07 7.85
CA LEU A 9 44.44 5.14 7.07
C LEU A 9 44.18 5.39 5.58
N SER A 10 45.08 6.14 4.95
CA SER A 10 45.22 6.23 3.50
C SER A 10 46.66 5.87 3.14
N SER A 11 46.85 4.72 2.48
CA SER A 11 48.11 4.36 1.82
C SER A 11 47.78 3.59 0.54
N GLN A 12 47.89 4.23 -0.62
CA GLN A 12 49.11 4.34 -1.44
C GLN A 12 49.36 3.06 -2.23
N TRP A 13 48.89 3.01 -3.48
CA TRP A 13 49.50 2.20 -4.55
C TRP A 13 49.20 2.85 -5.91
N ILE A 14 49.83 4.01 -6.15
CA ILE A 14 50.10 4.52 -7.49
C ILE A 14 51.58 4.93 -7.51
N ALA A 15 52.41 4.19 -8.25
CA ALA A 15 53.30 4.71 -9.28
C ALA A 15 54.42 3.71 -9.68
N ASN A 16 54.61 3.59 -11.00
CA ASN A 16 55.81 3.14 -11.74
C ASN A 16 56.01 1.62 -11.83
N ASN A 17 56.20 0.98 -12.99
CA ASN A 17 56.89 1.40 -14.23
C ASN A 17 56.59 0.37 -15.39
N PRO A 18 57.25 0.37 -16.56
CA PRO A 18 56.88 1.04 -17.81
C PRO A 18 56.45 0.10 -18.97
N PHE A 19 56.05 0.74 -20.07
CA PHE A 19 55.82 0.25 -21.44
C PHE A 19 56.61 -1.00 -21.87
N SER A 20 55.91 -2.03 -22.34
CA SER A 20 56.40 -2.89 -23.43
C SER A 20 55.24 -3.29 -24.37
N SER A 21 55.48 -3.07 -25.65
CA SER A 21 54.55 -3.30 -26.76
C SER A 21 54.41 -4.78 -27.09
N ARG A 22 53.19 -5.31 -27.16
CA ARG A 22 52.86 -6.44 -28.03
C ARG A 22 51.47 -6.28 -28.63
N ARG A 23 51.45 -6.17 -29.96
CA ARG A 23 50.28 -6.28 -30.83
C ARG A 23 49.73 -7.71 -30.74
N GLY A 24 48.40 -7.83 -30.64
CA GLY A 24 47.66 -9.07 -30.80
C GLY A 24 46.18 -8.74 -30.88
N GLY A 25 45.63 -8.78 -32.09
CA GLY A 25 44.23 -8.42 -32.34
C GLY A 25 43.27 -9.50 -31.85
N SER A 26 42.15 -9.04 -31.28
CA SER A 26 40.83 -9.60 -31.57
C SER A 26 39.81 -8.50 -31.28
N SER A 27 39.26 -7.89 -32.33
CA SER A 27 38.06 -7.07 -32.20
C SER A 27 36.88 -8.01 -32.03
N SER A 28 36.61 -8.44 -30.80
CA SER A 28 35.30 -9.00 -30.47
C SER A 28 34.30 -7.84 -30.52
N SER A 29 33.57 -7.74 -31.64
CA SER A 29 32.38 -6.92 -31.69
C SER A 29 31.40 -7.50 -30.65
N LEU A 30 31.38 -6.93 -29.45
CA LEU A 30 30.32 -7.16 -28.49
C LEU A 30 29.04 -6.69 -29.19
N SER A 31 28.29 -7.66 -29.70
CA SER A 31 26.91 -7.46 -30.13
C SER A 31 26.17 -6.93 -28.91
N SER A 32 25.96 -5.61 -28.88
CA SER A 32 25.05 -4.98 -27.94
C SER A 32 23.68 -5.54 -28.24
N THR A 33 23.26 -6.56 -27.49
CA THR A 33 21.86 -6.98 -27.43
C THR A 33 21.05 -5.76 -27.06
N ARG A 34 20.39 -5.16 -28.05
CA ARG A 34 19.37 -4.14 -27.82
C ARG A 34 18.25 -4.85 -27.07
N ASN A 35 18.22 -4.67 -25.75
CA ASN A 35 17.06 -5.02 -24.94
C ASN A 35 15.91 -4.11 -25.39
N VAL A 36 15.13 -4.60 -26.35
CA VAL A 36 13.87 -3.97 -26.73
C VAL A 36 12.88 -4.33 -25.63
N SER A 37 12.78 -3.48 -24.61
CA SER A 37 11.69 -3.54 -23.65
C SER A 37 10.42 -3.08 -24.35
N LEU A 38 9.62 -4.02 -24.84
CA LEU A 38 8.24 -3.71 -25.22
C LEU A 38 7.44 -3.53 -23.93
N PRO A 39 6.91 -2.34 -23.63
CA PRO A 39 6.05 -2.18 -22.48
C PRO A 39 4.75 -2.96 -22.77
N ILE A 40 4.61 -4.14 -22.16
CA ILE A 40 3.33 -4.84 -22.12
C ILE A 40 2.42 -3.98 -21.24
N ARG A 41 1.60 -3.14 -21.88
CA ARG A 41 0.53 -2.42 -21.17
C ARG A 41 -0.61 -3.40 -20.91
N ALA A 42 -0.92 -3.62 -19.64
CA ALA A 42 -2.14 -4.33 -19.27
C ALA A 42 -3.37 -3.56 -19.78
N SER A 43 -4.46 -4.28 -20.09
CA SER A 43 -5.68 -3.72 -20.69
C SER A 43 -6.32 -2.57 -19.89
N TYR A 44 -6.02 -2.47 -18.59
CA TYR A 44 -6.56 -1.45 -17.68
C TYR A 44 -5.51 -0.39 -17.25
N SER A 45 -4.37 -0.32 -17.93
CA SER A 45 -3.25 0.55 -17.52
C SER A 45 -3.67 2.03 -17.40
N ASP A 46 -4.41 2.56 -18.37
CA ASP A 46 -4.79 3.97 -18.36
C ASP A 46 -5.83 4.27 -17.26
N GLU A 47 -6.76 3.36 -17.00
CA GLU A 47 -7.74 3.48 -15.91
C GLU A 47 -7.06 3.47 -14.53
N LEU A 48 -6.08 2.58 -14.33
CA LEU A 48 -5.31 2.50 -13.08
C LEU A 48 -4.54 3.80 -12.83
N VAL A 49 -3.87 4.34 -13.85
CA VAL A 49 -3.15 5.62 -13.76
C VAL A 49 -4.12 6.77 -13.46
N GLN A 50 -5.28 6.80 -14.12
CA GLN A 50 -6.29 7.84 -13.88
C GLN A 50 -6.83 7.79 -12.45
N THR A 51 -7.13 6.59 -11.94
CA THR A 51 -7.59 6.39 -10.57
C THR A 51 -6.53 6.86 -9.57
N ALA A 52 -5.27 6.45 -9.75
CA ALA A 52 -4.18 6.86 -8.88
C ALA A 52 -3.99 8.38 -8.85
N LYS A 53 -4.08 9.05 -10.01
CA LYS A 53 -4.02 10.52 -10.10
C LYS A 53 -5.20 11.20 -9.38
N SER A 54 -6.40 10.63 -9.47
CA SER A 54 -7.58 11.17 -8.77
C SER A 54 -7.40 11.07 -7.25
N VAL A 55 -7.00 9.89 -6.76
CA VAL A 55 -6.74 9.64 -5.33
C VAL A 55 -5.60 10.51 -4.80
N ALA A 56 -4.51 10.69 -5.57
CA ALA A 56 -3.37 11.52 -5.18
C ALA A 56 -3.49 13.00 -5.60
N SER A 57 -4.72 13.50 -5.78
CA SER A 57 -4.95 14.89 -6.20
C SER A 57 -4.51 15.89 -5.13
N ARG A 58 -3.97 17.04 -5.57
CA ARG A 58 -3.40 18.06 -4.68
C ARG A 58 -4.46 18.62 -3.73
N GLY A 59 -4.09 18.75 -2.45
CA GLY A 59 -4.97 19.32 -1.42
C GLY A 59 -6.02 18.35 -0.88
N ARG A 60 -6.05 17.11 -1.36
CA ARG A 60 -6.94 16.05 -0.86
C ARG A 60 -6.15 14.85 -0.33
N GLY A 61 -6.81 14.02 0.47
CA GLY A 61 -6.24 12.82 1.07
C GLY A 61 -7.22 11.65 1.14
N ILE A 62 -6.77 10.58 1.80
CA ILE A 62 -7.55 9.35 1.96
C ILE A 62 -8.16 9.29 3.36
N LEU A 63 -9.46 9.05 3.44
CA LEU A 63 -10.16 8.68 4.67
C LEU A 63 -10.08 7.16 4.87
N ALA A 64 -9.30 6.70 5.84
CA ALA A 64 -9.17 5.28 6.17
C ALA A 64 -10.22 4.88 7.22
N ILE A 65 -11.30 4.25 6.76
CA ILE A 65 -12.44 3.76 7.57
C ILE A 65 -12.66 2.25 7.35
N ASP A 66 -11.54 1.54 7.16
CA ASP A 66 -11.47 0.11 6.88
C ASP A 66 -11.24 -0.73 8.13
N GLU A 67 -11.64 -0.22 9.30
CA GLU A 67 -11.65 -1.00 10.52
C GLU A 67 -12.52 -2.24 10.35
N SER A 68 -11.95 -3.42 10.63
CA SER A 68 -12.73 -4.66 10.74
C SER A 68 -13.73 -4.55 11.89
N ASN A 69 -14.75 -5.42 11.91
CA ASN A 69 -15.75 -5.43 12.98
C ASN A 69 -15.13 -5.49 14.39
N ALA A 70 -14.05 -6.25 14.56
CA ALA A 70 -13.31 -6.30 15.84
C ALA A 70 -12.60 -4.98 16.18
N THR A 71 -12.06 -4.28 15.18
CA THR A 71 -11.35 -3.00 15.37
C THR A 71 -12.35 -1.86 15.60
N ALA A 72 -13.43 -1.80 14.82
CA ALA A 72 -14.53 -0.86 14.99
C ALA A 72 -15.18 -1.03 16.37
N GLY A 73 -15.38 -2.27 16.83
CA GLY A 73 -15.89 -2.56 18.17
C GLY A 73 -15.05 -1.96 19.29
N LYS A 74 -13.73 -1.96 19.18
CA LYS A 74 -12.85 -1.29 20.17
C LYS A 74 -13.05 0.24 20.18
N ARG A 75 -13.35 0.85 19.03
CA ARG A 75 -13.64 2.29 18.91
C ARG A 75 -15.00 2.61 19.52
N LEU A 76 -16.04 1.85 19.19
CA LEU A 76 -17.39 2.01 19.75
C LEU A 76 -17.39 1.83 21.28
N ALA A 77 -16.70 0.79 21.78
CA ALA A 77 -16.61 0.54 23.22
C ALA A 77 -15.95 1.70 23.98
N SER A 78 -14.99 2.41 23.37
CA SER A 78 -14.31 3.55 24.01
C SER A 78 -15.23 4.75 24.27
N ILE A 79 -16.40 4.79 23.63
CA ILE A 79 -17.45 5.80 23.83
C ILE A 79 -18.74 5.21 24.43
N GLY A 80 -18.68 4.00 24.98
CA GLY A 80 -19.81 3.35 25.64
C GLY A 80 -20.88 2.79 24.69
N LEU A 81 -20.56 2.53 23.43
CA LEU A 81 -21.48 1.91 22.47
C LEU A 81 -21.15 0.44 22.22
N ASP A 82 -22.20 -0.35 22.04
CA ASP A 82 -22.10 -1.77 21.67
C ASP A 82 -21.65 -1.94 20.21
N ASN A 83 -20.93 -3.03 19.95
CA ASN A 83 -20.47 -3.38 18.60
C ASN A 83 -21.56 -4.07 17.76
N THR A 84 -22.65 -3.36 17.48
CA THR A 84 -23.73 -3.81 16.61
C THR A 84 -23.52 -3.34 15.17
N GLU A 85 -24.10 -4.05 14.21
CA GLU A 85 -24.09 -3.60 12.80
C GLU A 85 -24.70 -2.21 12.64
N VAL A 86 -25.83 -1.95 13.31
CA VAL A 86 -26.51 -0.65 13.29
C VAL A 86 -25.59 0.47 13.76
N ASN A 87 -24.82 0.27 14.85
CA ASN A 87 -23.89 1.28 15.34
C ASN A 87 -22.71 1.50 14.38
N ARG A 88 -22.20 0.43 13.76
CA ARG A 88 -21.14 0.54 12.74
C ARG A 88 -21.63 1.27 11.49
N GLN A 89 -22.81 0.91 10.99
CA GLN A 89 -23.47 1.56 9.86
C GLN A 89 -23.73 3.03 10.15
N ALA A 90 -24.31 3.37 11.30
CA ALA A 90 -24.58 4.74 11.70
C ALA A 90 -23.30 5.58 11.78
N TYR A 91 -22.22 5.01 12.32
CA TYR A 91 -20.91 5.67 12.35
C TYR A 91 -20.35 5.92 10.93
N ARG A 92 -20.46 4.94 10.02
CA ARG A 92 -20.03 5.11 8.63
C ARG A 92 -20.88 6.12 7.88
N GLN A 93 -22.20 6.09 8.07
CA GLN A 93 -23.11 7.06 7.49
C GLN A 93 -22.75 8.48 7.94
N LEU A 94 -22.53 8.70 9.24
CA LEU A 94 -22.11 9.99 9.77
C LEU A 94 -20.88 10.55 9.04
N LEU A 95 -19.87 9.72 8.81
CA LEU A 95 -18.66 10.14 8.08
C LEU A 95 -18.95 10.41 6.61
N LEU A 96 -19.63 9.48 5.94
CA LEU A 96 -19.78 9.46 4.48
C LEU A 96 -20.84 10.43 3.94
N THR A 97 -21.72 10.93 4.80
CA THR A 97 -22.71 11.95 4.44
C THR A 97 -22.34 13.32 4.97
N THR A 98 -21.08 13.55 5.37
CA THR A 98 -20.60 14.88 5.76
C THR A 98 -20.64 15.81 4.54
N PRO A 99 -21.37 16.94 4.58
CA PRO A 99 -21.43 17.87 3.45
C PRO A 99 -20.05 18.44 3.10
N GLY A 100 -19.70 18.45 1.81
CA GLY A 100 -18.42 19.02 1.34
C GLY A 100 -17.21 18.16 1.67
N LEU A 101 -17.39 16.90 2.08
CA LEU A 101 -16.28 15.98 2.37
C LEU A 101 -15.33 15.84 1.18
N GLY A 102 -15.87 15.90 -0.05
CA GLY A 102 -15.11 15.81 -1.30
C GLY A 102 -14.07 16.90 -1.54
N GLU A 103 -14.18 18.03 -0.83
CA GLU A 103 -13.21 19.14 -0.91
C GLU A 103 -11.83 18.73 -0.42
N TYR A 104 -11.77 17.81 0.56
CA TYR A 104 -10.53 17.41 1.24
C TYR A 104 -10.24 15.91 1.11
N ILE A 105 -11.25 15.11 0.79
CA ILE A 105 -11.09 13.66 0.64
C ILE A 105 -11.20 13.30 -0.84
N SER A 106 -10.23 12.55 -1.33
CA SER A 106 -10.18 12.04 -2.70
C SER A 106 -10.44 10.54 -2.78
N GLY A 107 -10.24 9.82 -1.68
CA GLY A 107 -10.56 8.40 -1.59
C GLY A 107 -10.98 8.00 -0.18
N ALA A 108 -11.80 6.98 -0.05
CA ALA A 108 -12.16 6.40 1.24
C ALA A 108 -12.01 4.88 1.20
N ILE A 109 -11.30 4.31 2.18
CA ILE A 109 -11.05 2.87 2.24
C ILE A 109 -12.10 2.23 3.13
N PHE A 110 -12.86 1.29 2.57
CA PHE A 110 -13.88 0.53 3.28
C PHE A 110 -13.35 -0.80 3.82
N PHE A 111 -14.03 -1.27 4.87
CA PHE A 111 -14.11 -2.69 5.20
C PHE A 111 -15.23 -3.33 4.37
N GLU A 112 -15.17 -4.64 4.15
CA GLU A 112 -16.11 -5.36 3.29
C GLU A 112 -17.57 -5.13 3.69
N GLU A 113 -17.90 -5.19 4.99
CA GLU A 113 -19.26 -4.89 5.48
C GLU A 113 -19.76 -3.52 4.98
N THR A 114 -18.92 -2.48 5.05
CA THR A 114 -19.28 -1.11 4.63
C THR A 114 -19.45 -0.98 3.12
N LEU A 115 -18.71 -1.75 2.31
CA LEU A 115 -18.84 -1.71 0.84
C LEU A 115 -20.23 -2.14 0.37
N TYR A 116 -20.87 -3.06 1.09
CA TYR A 116 -22.21 -3.58 0.77
C TYR A 116 -23.33 -2.91 1.58
N GLN A 117 -23.00 -1.96 2.45
CA GLN A 117 -23.97 -1.22 3.24
C GLN A 117 -24.55 -0.02 2.49
N SER A 118 -25.71 0.39 2.98
CA SER A 118 -26.40 1.61 2.59
C SER A 118 -26.59 2.52 3.80
N THR A 119 -26.92 3.77 3.54
CA THR A 119 -27.53 4.67 4.52
C THR A 119 -28.89 4.14 4.98
N THR A 120 -29.41 4.68 6.08
CA THR A 120 -30.74 4.35 6.61
C THR A 120 -31.90 4.64 5.65
N ASP A 121 -31.73 5.59 4.72
CA ASP A 121 -32.67 5.91 3.64
C ASP A 121 -32.45 5.08 2.35
N GLY A 122 -31.55 4.09 2.39
CA GLY A 122 -31.41 3.06 1.36
C GLY A 122 -30.36 3.36 0.28
N LYS A 123 -29.69 4.51 0.33
CA LYS A 123 -28.64 4.89 -0.63
C LYS A 123 -27.34 4.16 -0.32
N LYS A 124 -26.71 3.56 -1.33
CA LYS A 124 -25.44 2.85 -1.11
C LYS A 124 -24.33 3.81 -0.72
N PHE A 125 -23.47 3.40 0.21
CA PHE A 125 -22.33 4.23 0.62
C PHE A 125 -21.36 4.54 -0.52
N VAL A 126 -21.19 3.62 -1.49
CA VAL A 126 -20.41 3.89 -2.70
C VAL A 126 -20.97 5.04 -3.54
N ASP A 127 -22.29 5.24 -3.53
CA ASP A 127 -22.94 6.30 -4.30
C ASP A 127 -22.83 7.64 -3.56
N CYS A 128 -22.92 7.65 -2.22
CA CYS A 128 -22.59 8.83 -1.40
C CYS A 128 -21.18 9.38 -1.71
N LEU A 129 -20.18 8.48 -1.80
CA LEU A 129 -18.81 8.89 -2.13
C LEU A 129 -18.69 9.47 -3.55
N ARG A 130 -19.35 8.85 -4.53
CA ARG A 130 -19.26 9.28 -5.93
C ARG A 130 -19.83 10.68 -6.14
N GLU A 131 -20.92 11.00 -5.48
CA GLU A 131 -21.53 12.34 -5.56
C GLU A 131 -20.61 13.44 -5.00
N GLU A 132 -19.80 13.09 -4.00
CA GLU A 132 -18.76 13.96 -3.43
C GLU A 132 -17.42 13.88 -4.19
N ASN A 133 -17.36 13.21 -5.35
CA ASN A 133 -16.12 13.00 -6.12
C ASN A 133 -14.99 12.32 -5.31
N ILE A 134 -15.39 11.39 -4.43
CA ILE A 134 -14.50 10.54 -3.62
C ILE A 134 -14.45 9.14 -4.26
N VAL A 135 -13.25 8.63 -4.47
CA VAL A 135 -13.05 7.29 -5.02
C VAL A 135 -13.26 6.24 -3.92
N PRO A 136 -14.13 5.22 -4.11
CA PRO A 136 -14.25 4.12 -3.16
C PRO A 136 -13.05 3.17 -3.25
N GLY A 137 -12.49 2.80 -2.10
CA GLY A 137 -11.42 1.83 -1.95
C GLY A 137 -11.79 0.71 -1.00
N ILE A 138 -11.07 -0.41 -1.07
CA ILE A 138 -11.39 -1.61 -0.28
C ILE A 138 -10.15 -2.21 0.38
N LYS A 139 -10.23 -2.55 1.66
CA LYS A 139 -9.24 -3.39 2.32
C LYS A 139 -9.41 -4.84 1.87
N VAL A 140 -8.33 -5.46 1.36
CA VAL A 140 -8.38 -6.81 0.79
C VAL A 140 -7.55 -7.85 1.55
N ASP A 141 -6.67 -7.39 2.44
CA ASP A 141 -5.91 -8.28 3.32
C ASP A 141 -6.82 -9.00 4.33
N LYS A 142 -6.43 -10.21 4.72
CA LYS A 142 -7.10 -11.04 5.73
C LYS A 142 -6.42 -10.98 7.10
N GLY A 143 -5.62 -9.94 7.34
CA GLY A 143 -4.96 -9.70 8.62
C GLY A 143 -3.58 -10.34 8.74
N LEU A 144 -3.04 -10.20 9.95
CA LEU A 144 -1.69 -10.65 10.30
C LEU A 144 -1.75 -11.98 11.04
N VAL A 145 -0.78 -12.85 10.75
CA VAL A 145 -0.54 -14.08 11.50
C VAL A 145 0.95 -14.19 11.86
N PRO A 146 1.33 -14.99 12.87
CA PRO A 146 2.73 -15.18 13.22
C PRO A 146 3.55 -15.67 12.03
N LEU A 147 4.74 -15.10 11.86
CA LEU A 147 5.72 -15.52 10.85
C LEU A 147 6.63 -16.59 11.46
N PRO A 148 6.53 -17.87 11.04
CA PRO A 148 7.36 -18.93 11.60
C PRO A 148 8.84 -18.69 11.32
N GLY A 149 9.70 -18.96 12.30
CA GLY A 149 11.14 -18.76 12.18
C GLY A 149 11.60 -17.29 12.25
N SER A 150 10.72 -16.39 12.69
CA SER A 150 11.02 -14.96 12.91
C SER A 150 11.13 -14.60 14.39
N ASN A 151 11.49 -13.36 14.69
CA ASN A 151 11.59 -12.85 16.06
C ASN A 151 10.23 -12.31 16.56
N ASN A 152 9.24 -13.18 16.73
CA ASN A 152 7.86 -12.81 17.07
C ASN A 152 7.25 -11.79 16.09
N GLU A 153 7.58 -11.92 14.81
CA GLU A 153 7.07 -11.04 13.76
C GLU A 153 5.81 -11.67 13.13
N SER A 154 5.19 -10.93 12.21
CA SER A 154 3.97 -11.35 11.55
C SER A 154 4.06 -11.16 10.05
N TRP A 155 3.31 -11.97 9.31
CA TRP A 155 3.07 -11.76 7.88
C TRP A 155 1.59 -11.58 7.62
N CYS A 156 1.26 -11.02 6.46
CA CYS A 156 -0.11 -10.69 6.11
C CYS A 156 -0.69 -11.70 5.12
N GLN A 157 -1.87 -12.23 5.43
CA GLN A 157 -2.57 -13.20 4.59
C GLN A 157 -3.59 -12.54 3.66
N GLY A 158 -4.04 -13.26 2.64
CA GLY A 158 -5.19 -12.86 1.82
C GLY A 158 -5.06 -13.04 0.30
N LEU A 159 -3.95 -13.60 -0.18
CA LEU A 159 -3.74 -13.86 -1.61
C LEU A 159 -4.72 -14.92 -2.15
N ASP A 160 -5.08 -15.90 -1.32
CA ASP A 160 -6.06 -16.92 -1.68
C ASP A 160 -7.42 -16.31 -2.01
N GLY A 161 -7.83 -16.49 -3.27
CA GLY A 161 -9.07 -15.93 -3.82
C GLY A 161 -9.06 -14.41 -4.06
N LEU A 162 -7.91 -13.73 -3.94
CA LEU A 162 -7.81 -12.28 -4.08
C LEU A 162 -8.29 -11.77 -5.45
N ALA A 163 -8.00 -12.49 -6.53
CA ALA A 163 -8.43 -12.11 -7.87
C ALA A 163 -9.96 -12.08 -7.98
N SER A 164 -10.63 -13.15 -7.55
CA SER A 164 -12.09 -13.24 -7.57
C SER A 164 -12.75 -12.19 -6.69
N ARG A 165 -12.21 -11.96 -5.48
CA ARG A 165 -12.70 -10.92 -4.57
C ARG A 165 -12.52 -9.52 -5.15
N SER A 166 -11.34 -9.22 -5.70
CA SER A 166 -11.07 -7.92 -6.36
C SER A 166 -12.01 -7.66 -7.53
N ALA A 167 -12.32 -8.67 -8.33
CA ALA A 167 -13.29 -8.56 -9.42
C ALA A 167 -14.70 -8.23 -8.90
N GLU A 168 -15.11 -8.85 -7.80
CA GLU A 168 -16.41 -8.57 -7.18
C GLU A 168 -16.45 -7.16 -6.56
N TYR A 169 -15.41 -6.74 -5.85
CA TYR A 169 -15.33 -5.39 -5.29
C TYR A 169 -15.33 -4.31 -6.38
N TYR A 170 -14.69 -4.58 -7.53
CA TYR A 170 -14.72 -3.68 -8.67
C TYR A 170 -16.15 -3.49 -9.21
N LYS A 171 -16.95 -4.57 -9.31
CA LYS A 171 -18.37 -4.49 -9.69
C LYS A 171 -19.18 -3.68 -8.69
N GLN A 172 -18.89 -3.81 -7.39
CA GLN A 172 -19.57 -3.04 -6.34
C GLN A 172 -19.16 -1.57 -6.31
N GLY A 173 -18.05 -1.20 -6.96
CA GLY A 173 -17.67 0.19 -7.16
C GLY A 173 -16.32 0.59 -6.60
N ALA A 174 -15.60 -0.31 -5.94
CA ALA A 174 -14.24 -0.05 -5.52
C ALA A 174 -13.33 0.17 -6.75
N ARG A 175 -12.38 1.10 -6.64
CA ARG A 175 -11.42 1.42 -7.71
C ARG A 175 -9.97 1.36 -7.27
N PHE A 176 -9.72 1.33 -5.96
CA PHE A 176 -8.40 1.02 -5.42
C PHE A 176 -8.50 0.06 -4.24
N ALA A 177 -7.39 -0.55 -3.88
CA ALA A 177 -7.33 -1.52 -2.79
C ALA A 177 -6.25 -1.12 -1.78
N LYS A 178 -6.38 -1.65 -0.56
CA LYS A 178 -5.41 -1.49 0.51
C LYS A 178 -5.04 -2.86 1.10
N TRP A 179 -3.74 -3.06 1.30
CA TRP A 179 -3.15 -4.23 1.96
C TRP A 179 -2.20 -3.74 3.05
N ARG A 180 -2.28 -4.30 4.26
CA ARG A 180 -1.44 -3.88 5.40
C ARG A 180 -0.48 -4.99 5.84
N THR A 181 0.81 -4.78 5.62
CA THR A 181 1.89 -5.53 6.29
C THR A 181 2.46 -4.76 7.49
N VAL A 182 3.20 -5.43 8.37
CA VAL A 182 3.83 -4.81 9.55
C VAL A 182 5.23 -5.38 9.74
N VAL A 183 6.18 -4.48 10.00
CA VAL A 183 7.55 -4.78 10.42
C VAL A 183 7.84 -4.09 11.76
N SER A 184 8.71 -4.67 12.59
CA SER A 184 8.98 -4.19 13.96
C SER A 184 10.40 -3.62 14.07
N ILE A 185 10.57 -2.50 14.79
CA ILE A 185 11.87 -1.80 14.95
C ILE A 185 12.63 -2.12 16.24
N PRO A 186 12.01 -2.38 17.43
CA PRO A 186 12.73 -2.49 18.70
C PRO A 186 13.92 -3.46 18.72
N SER A 187 13.94 -4.47 17.86
CA SER A 187 15.07 -5.38 17.65
C SER A 187 15.58 -5.40 16.20
N GLY A 188 15.15 -4.43 15.39
CA GLY A 188 15.23 -4.43 13.93
C GLY A 188 14.30 -5.48 13.31
N PRO A 189 13.72 -5.21 12.13
CA PRO A 189 12.96 -6.24 11.44
C PRO A 189 13.94 -7.29 10.91
N SER A 190 13.59 -8.57 11.07
CA SER A 190 14.44 -9.62 10.50
C SER A 190 14.48 -9.53 8.98
N ALA A 191 15.57 -10.01 8.37
CA ALA A 191 15.65 -10.09 6.91
C ALA A 191 14.50 -10.92 6.31
N LEU A 192 14.00 -11.91 7.05
CA LEU A 192 12.84 -12.70 6.68
C LEU A 192 11.56 -11.85 6.66
N ALA A 193 11.30 -11.07 7.70
CA ALA A 193 10.12 -10.21 7.77
C ALA A 193 10.12 -9.09 6.72
N VAL A 194 11.29 -8.50 6.44
CA VAL A 194 11.42 -7.51 5.35
C VAL A 194 11.15 -8.15 3.99
N LYS A 195 11.68 -9.36 3.75
CA LYS A 195 11.47 -10.09 2.49
C LYS A 195 10.02 -10.50 2.30
N GLU A 196 9.35 -10.94 3.36
CA GLU A 196 7.94 -11.33 3.34
C GLU A 196 6.99 -10.13 3.20
N ALA A 197 7.39 -8.96 3.70
CA ALA A 197 6.58 -7.75 3.60
C ALA A 197 6.65 -7.05 2.23
N ALA A 198 7.67 -7.36 1.42
CA ALA A 198 7.94 -6.71 0.13
C ALA A 198 7.15 -7.34 -1.03
#